data_AF-A0A2C6L1H3-F1
#
_entry.id   AF-A0A2C6L1H3-F1
#
_cell.length_a   1.000
_cell.length_b   1.000
_cell.length_c   1.000
_cell.angle_alpha   90.00
_cell.angle_beta   90.00
_cell.angle_gamma   90.00
#
_symmetry.space_group_name_H-M   'P 1'
#
loop_
_entity.id
_entity.type
_entity.pdbx_description
1 polymer ?
#
loop_
_entity_poly.entity_id
_entity_poly.type
_entity_poly.pdbx_seq_one_letter_code
_entity_poly.pdbx_strand_id
1 'polypeptide(L)' 'MLTGQRYKLIPGEVKLYVQGYYGQPPATIDPAISRKVLGDKEPITCRPADLLEPKLDKLREEIKDLAISRRMC' A
#
# COMPACT_ATOMS: atom_id res chain seq x y z
N MET A 1 19.92 8.43 14.80
CA MET A 1 18.72 8.75 13.99
C MET A 1 19.06 9.92 13.09
N LEU A 2 18.84 9.81 11.76
CA LEU A 2 19.27 10.83 10.79
C LEU A 2 18.49 12.16 10.90
N THR A 3 17.25 12.14 11.40
CA THR A 3 16.35 13.30 11.41
C THR A 3 16.19 13.97 12.77
N GLY A 4 16.82 13.46 13.84
CA GLY A 4 16.77 14.03 15.20
C GLY A 4 15.39 14.08 15.87
N GLN A 5 14.30 13.76 15.16
CA GLN A 5 12.92 13.83 15.64
C GLN A 5 12.12 12.61 15.17
N ARG A 6 11.30 12.04 16.06
CA ARG A 6 10.41 10.91 15.72
C ARG A 6 9.26 11.39 14.82
N TYR A 7 8.98 10.64 13.75
CA TYR A 7 7.90 10.91 12.80
C TYR A 7 8.01 12.23 12.02
N LYS A 8 9.23 12.77 11.86
CA LYS A 8 9.47 13.96 11.00
C LYS A 8 9.37 13.61 9.50
N LEU A 9 9.86 12.44 9.12
CA LEU A 9 9.70 11.87 7.79
C LEU A 9 8.84 10.61 7.91
N ILE A 10 7.68 10.64 7.28
CA ILE A 10 6.77 9.50 7.22
C ILE A 10 6.83 8.95 5.79
N PRO A 11 7.50 7.82 5.55
CA PRO A 11 7.57 7.23 4.22
C PRO A 11 6.18 6.78 3.76
N GLY A 12 5.98 6.72 2.45
CA GLY A 12 4.69 6.35 1.85
C GLY A 12 4.17 4.98 2.32
N GLU A 13 5.07 4.02 2.51
CA GLU A 13 4.75 2.68 3.03
C GLU A 13 4.11 2.72 4.42
N VAL A 14 4.62 3.58 5.32
CA VAL A 14 4.04 3.74 6.66
C VAL A 14 2.65 4.36 6.57
N LYS A 15 2.41 5.26 5.61
CA LYS A 15 1.05 5.78 5.35
C LYS A 15 0.12 4.67 4.88
N LEU A 16 0.56 3.85 3.93
CA LEU A 16 -0.21 2.72 3.41
C LEU A 16 -0.49 1.65 4.49
N TYR A 17 0.46 1.40 5.39
CA TYR A 17 0.29 0.52 6.55
C TYR A 17 -0.79 1.04 7.50
N VAL A 18 -0.71 2.31 7.88
CA VAL A 18 -1.69 2.95 8.75
C VAL A 18 -3.06 3.08 8.06
N GLN A 19 -3.09 3.17 6.72
CA GLN A 19 -4.31 3.14 5.90
C GLN A 19 -4.95 1.75 5.80
N GLY A 20 -4.28 0.66 6.22
CA GLY A 20 -4.84 -0.70 6.13
C GLY A 20 -4.56 -1.43 4.81
N TYR A 21 -3.76 -0.87 3.89
CA TYR A 21 -3.40 -1.53 2.61
C TYR A 21 -2.52 -2.78 2.77
N TYR A 22 -1.93 -2.99 3.95
CA TYR A 22 -1.18 -4.19 4.29
C TYR A 22 -2.01 -5.19 5.12
N GLY A 23 -3.30 -4.91 5.34
CA GLY A 23 -4.19 -5.69 6.19
C GLY A 23 -4.36 -5.09 7.58
N GLN A 24 -5.03 -5.85 8.45
CA GLN A 24 -5.39 -5.40 9.79
C GLN A 24 -4.20 -5.54 10.75
N PRO A 25 -3.74 -4.44 11.39
CA PRO A 25 -2.73 -4.52 12.44
C PRO A 25 -3.23 -5.37 13.61
N PRO A 26 -2.35 -6.18 14.25
CA PRO A 26 -2.74 -7.01 15.41
C PRO A 26 -3.08 -6.17 16.66
N ALA A 27 -2.61 -4.93 16.72
CA ALA A 27 -2.84 -4.01 17.84
C ALA A 27 -3.33 -2.65 17.33
N THR A 28 -4.12 -1.97 18.15
CA THR A 28 -4.64 -0.63 17.84
C THR A 28 -3.51 0.37 17.71
N ILE A 29 -3.47 1.09 16.59
CA ILE A 29 -2.51 2.17 16.36
C ILE A 29 -2.93 3.38 17.20
N ASP A 30 -1.94 4.08 17.77
CA ASP A 30 -2.18 5.32 18.53
C ASP A 30 -2.99 6.33 17.67
N PRO A 31 -4.15 6.80 18.15
CA PRO A 31 -5.00 7.71 17.40
C PRO A 31 -4.30 9.03 17.04
N ALA A 32 -3.39 9.53 17.88
CA ALA A 32 -2.64 10.76 17.59
C ALA A 32 -1.66 10.56 16.42
N ILE A 33 -1.04 9.38 16.33
CA ILE A 33 -0.16 9.02 15.20
C ILE A 33 -1.00 8.79 13.95
N SER A 34 -2.12 8.08 14.07
CA SER A 34 -3.02 7.82 12.94
C SER A 34 -3.48 9.13 12.29
N ARG A 35 -3.94 10.11 13.07
CA ARG A 35 -4.34 11.45 12.57
C ARG A 35 -3.17 12.22 11.97
N LYS A 36 -1.97 12.13 12.55
CA LYS A 36 -0.79 12.79 12.01
C LYS A 36 -0.35 12.19 10.66
N VAL A 37 -0.58 10.90 10.45
CA VAL A 37 -0.17 10.15 9.24
C VAL A 37 -1.24 10.22 8.15
N LEU A 38 -2.51 10.08 8.52
CA LEU A 38 -3.68 9.99 7.63
C LEU A 38 -4.38 11.33 7.39
N GLY A 39 -4.26 12.29 8.31
CA GLY A 39 -5.14 13.47 8.37
C GLY A 39 -6.57 13.05 8.66
N ASP A 40 -7.48 13.38 7.74
CA ASP A 40 -8.93 13.10 7.83
C ASP A 40 -9.34 11.80 7.10
N LYS A 41 -8.39 11.02 6.59
CA LYS A 41 -8.67 9.78 5.86
C LYS A 41 -8.88 8.61 6.81
N GLU A 42 -9.96 7.88 6.62
CA GLU A 42 -10.22 6.64 7.35
C GLU A 42 -9.44 5.46 6.74
N PRO A 43 -8.90 4.55 7.58
CA PRO A 43 -8.26 3.33 7.11
C PRO A 43 -9.27 2.37 6.50
N ILE A 44 -8.84 1.61 5.49
CA ILE A 44 -9.65 0.54 4.92
C ILE A 44 -9.73 -0.64 5.89
N THR A 45 -10.92 -1.23 6.00
CA THR A 45 -11.19 -2.41 6.84
C THR A 45 -11.43 -3.68 6.02
N CYS A 46 -11.59 -3.54 4.70
CA CYS A 46 -11.75 -4.66 3.78
C CYS A 46 -10.39 -5.25 3.37
N ARG A 47 -10.43 -6.42 2.71
CA ARG A 47 -9.23 -7.01 2.12
C ARG A 47 -8.73 -6.08 1.01
N PRO A 48 -7.49 -5.57 1.09
CA PRO A 48 -6.99 -4.59 0.12
C PRO A 48 -7.05 -5.06 -1.34
N ALA A 49 -6.90 -6.38 -1.57
CA ALA A 49 -6.97 -7.00 -2.89
C ALA A 49 -8.33 -6.83 -3.59
N ASP A 50 -9.42 -6.64 -2.84
CA ASP A 50 -10.76 -6.49 -3.40
C ASP A 50 -10.94 -5.14 -4.10
N LEU A 51 -10.11 -4.15 -3.77
CA LEU A 51 -10.10 -2.82 -4.41
C LEU A 51 -9.24 -2.80 -5.68
N LEU A 52 -8.48 -3.86 -5.98
CA LEU A 52 -7.66 -3.92 -7.18
C LEU A 52 -8.43 -4.53 -8.34
N GLU A 53 -8.47 -3.80 -9.45
CA GLU A 53 -8.92 -4.34 -10.72
C GLU A 53 -8.00 -5.47 -11.22
N PRO A 54 -8.53 -6.45 -11.95
CA PRO A 54 -7.72 -7.43 -12.66
C PRO A 54 -6.81 -6.71 -13.68
N LYS A 55 -5.50 -6.74 -13.43
CA LYS A 55 -4.49 -6.08 -14.28
C LYS A 55 -3.70 -7.02 -15.17
N LEU A 56 -3.88 -8.34 -15.04
CA LEU A 56 -3.07 -9.32 -15.77
C LEU A 56 -3.12 -9.11 -17.29
N ASP A 57 -4.32 -8.94 -17.86
CA ASP A 57 -4.44 -8.78 -19.32
C ASP A 57 -3.89 -7.43 -19.81
N LYS A 58 -4.09 -6.36 -19.04
CA LYS A 58 -3.48 -5.04 -19.31
C LYS A 58 -1.94 -5.14 -19.32
N LEU A 59 -1.36 -5.74 -18.27
CA LEU A 59 0.08 -5.92 -18.16
C LEU A 59 0.64 -6.79 -19.29
N ARG A 60 -0.10 -7.83 -19.69
CA ARG A 60 0.26 -8.71 -20.81
C ARG A 60 0.37 -7.97 -22.15
N GLU A 61 -0.48 -6.97 -22.38
CA GLU A 61 -0.39 -6.12 -23.58
C GLU A 61 0.78 -5.14 -23.48
N GLU A 62 1.02 -4.54 -22.31
CA GLU A 62 2.11 -3.59 -22.08
C GLU A 62 3.50 -4.22 -22.25
N ILE A 63 3.67 -5.49 -21.84
CA ILE A 63 4.97 -6.17 -21.84
C ILE A 63 5.17 -7.13 -23.02
N LYS A 64 4.23 -7.19 -23.96
CA LYS A 64 4.22 -8.17 -25.07
C LYS A 64 5.53 -8.23 -25.85
N ASP A 65 6.22 -7.10 -26.00
CA ASP A 65 7.45 -6.96 -26.77
C ASP A 65 8.72 -7.30 -25.98
N LEU A 66 8.62 -7.39 -24.64
CA LEU A 66 9.74 -7.71 -23.73
C LEU A 66 9.61 -9.10 -23.09
N ALA A 67 8.40 -9.61 -22.95
CA ALA A 67 8.14 -10.87 -22.28
C ALA A 67 8.52 -12.08 -23.16
N ILE A 68 9.56 -12.79 -22.73
CA ILE A 68 10.08 -13.99 -23.42
C ILE A 68 9.22 -15.23 -23.07
N SER A 69 8.69 -15.29 -21.85
CA SER A 69 7.85 -16.40 -21.39
C SER A 69 6.37 -16.14 -21.65
N ARG A 70 5.97 -16.29 -22.92
CA ARG A 70 4.55 -16.49 -23.30
C ARG A 70 4.35 -17.48 -24.45
N ARG A 71 5.43 -18.14 -24.90
CA ARG A 71 5.38 -19.23 -25.91
C ARG A 71 5.03 -20.60 -25.29
N MET A 72 4.58 -20.65 -24.04
CA MET A 72 4.37 -21.88 -23.27
C MET A 72 3.21 -21.77 -22.27
N CYS A 73 2.11 -21.13 -22.69
CA CYS A 73 0.80 -21.22 -22.04
C CYS A 73 -0.27 -21.21 -23.13
#